data_AF-A0A1I2YWT8-F1
#
_entry.id   AF-A0A1I2YWT8-F1
#
_cell.length_a   1.000
_cell.length_b   1.000
_cell.length_c   1.000
_cell.angle_alpha   90.00
_cell.angle_beta   90.00
_cell.angle_gamma   90.00
#
_symmetry.space_group_name_H-M   'P 1'
#
loop_
_entity.id
_entity.type
_entity.pdbx_description
1 polymer ?
#
loop_
_entity_poly.entity_id
_entity_poly.type
_entity_poly.pdbx_seq_one_letter_code
_entity_poly.pdbx_strand_id
1 'polypeptide(L)'
;MPTYTPAVIKPLGECRSELRIFTELSRRLGLLSEFGDLQPEQWLQRALAPAAELGITIETLRRGPVRNPLSPQVAWENKAFATPSGKYELYSQRAEQLGLEPLPVYQQPASDREDRKKYPYHLLTPHHRDFTNSQFWNLESGEWLARLPEVEMHPETGADMKLAEGDSVWVESPGGRLKGIVQFNSGISPGVISVFQGRWINQGGGVNVLTPDIISDLGDGSCYYDCRCRITPLKAAP
;
A
#
# COMPACT_ATOMS: atom_id res chain seq x y z
N MET A 1 2.67 -15.84 13.60
CA MET A 1 3.06 -16.19 14.99
C MET A 1 2.17 -15.36 15.92
N PRO A 2 1.17 -15.95 16.57
CA PRO A 2 0.31 -15.21 17.50
C PRO A 2 1.12 -14.48 18.59
N THR A 3 0.69 -13.26 18.91
CA THR A 3 1.27 -12.38 19.93
C THR A 3 0.16 -11.75 20.77
N TYR A 4 0.44 -11.44 22.03
CA TYR A 4 -0.46 -10.66 22.90
C TYR A 4 0.07 -9.23 23.06
N THR A 5 -0.77 -8.24 22.76
CA THR A 5 -0.43 -6.83 22.91
C THR A 5 -1.17 -6.26 24.12
N PRO A 6 -0.49 -6.02 25.26
CA PRO A 6 -1.12 -5.40 26.42
C PRO A 6 -1.40 -3.92 26.17
N ALA A 7 -2.41 -3.37 26.85
CA ALA A 7 -2.61 -1.93 26.89
C ALA A 7 -1.45 -1.25 27.62
N VAL A 8 -0.81 -0.27 26.98
CA VAL A 8 0.33 0.47 27.56
C VAL A 8 -0.15 1.69 28.36
N ILE A 9 -1.16 2.40 27.85
CA ILE A 9 -1.80 3.54 28.51
C ILE A 9 -3.32 3.44 28.37
N LYS A 10 -4.05 4.26 29.15
CA LYS A 10 -5.49 4.46 28.94
C LYS A 10 -5.73 5.29 27.66
N PRO A 11 -6.86 5.10 26.96
CA PRO A 11 -7.24 5.96 25.84
C PRO A 11 -7.23 7.43 26.24
N LEU A 12 -6.73 8.29 25.36
CA LEU A 12 -6.64 9.73 25.58
C LEU A 12 -7.99 10.41 25.32
N GLY A 13 -8.34 11.40 26.14
CA GLY A 13 -9.58 12.17 25.99
C GLY A 13 -10.81 11.28 25.92
N GLU A 14 -11.62 11.48 24.87
CA GLU A 14 -12.85 10.70 24.63
C GLU A 14 -12.65 9.54 23.63
N CYS A 15 -11.41 9.22 23.25
CA CYS A 15 -11.13 8.15 22.30
C CYS A 15 -11.65 6.79 22.80
N ARG A 16 -12.25 6.02 21.89
CA ARG A 16 -12.81 4.69 22.16
C ARG A 16 -12.21 3.69 21.19
N SER A 17 -12.06 2.44 21.62
CA SER A 17 -11.66 1.35 20.73
C SER A 17 -12.76 1.05 19.71
N GLU A 18 -12.38 0.50 18.55
CA GLU A 18 -13.32 0.07 17.52
C GLU A 18 -14.35 -0.92 18.08
N LEU A 19 -13.91 -1.89 18.89
CA LEU A 19 -14.81 -2.83 19.56
C LEU A 19 -15.91 -2.08 20.34
N ARG A 20 -15.55 -1.05 21.12
CA ARG A 20 -16.53 -0.27 21.89
C ARG A 20 -17.47 0.54 20.99
N ILE A 21 -16.93 1.12 19.91
CA ILE A 21 -17.72 1.88 18.92
C ILE A 21 -18.76 0.96 18.27
N PHE A 22 -18.35 -0.21 17.77
CA PHE A 22 -19.25 -1.15 17.10
C PHE A 22 -20.23 -1.83 18.07
N THR A 23 -19.83 -2.12 19.31
CA THR A 23 -20.76 -2.66 20.34
C THR A 23 -21.87 -1.65 20.67
N GLU A 24 -21.55 -0.36 20.76
CA GLU A 24 -22.55 0.66 21.03
C GLU A 24 -23.45 0.95 19.82
N LEU A 25 -22.87 0.89 18.61
CA LEU A 25 -23.65 0.99 17.38
C LEU A 25 -24.63 -0.18 17.24
N SER A 26 -24.19 -1.41 17.47
CA SER A 26 -25.05 -2.59 17.38
C SER A 26 -26.21 -2.54 18.38
N ARG A 27 -25.97 -2.03 19.60
CA ARG A 27 -27.02 -1.78 20.60
C ARG A 27 -28.11 -0.83 20.09
N ARG A 28 -27.73 0.27 19.46
CA ARG A 28 -28.68 1.26 18.91
C ARG A 28 -29.45 0.74 17.71
N LEU A 29 -28.84 -0.18 16.95
CA LEU A 29 -29.47 -0.83 15.82
C LEU A 29 -30.32 -2.05 16.22
N GLY A 30 -30.36 -2.44 17.51
CA GLY A 30 -31.06 -3.63 17.96
C GLY A 30 -30.37 -4.96 17.62
N LEU A 31 -29.09 -4.92 17.24
CA LEU A 31 -28.27 -6.07 16.80
C LEU A 31 -27.32 -6.60 17.89
N LEU A 32 -27.49 -6.17 19.14
CA LEU A 32 -26.56 -6.51 20.22
C LEU A 32 -26.50 -8.02 20.51
N SER A 33 -27.62 -8.73 20.37
CA SER A 33 -27.66 -10.19 20.57
C SER A 33 -26.85 -10.96 19.54
N GLU A 34 -26.75 -10.44 18.31
CA GLU A 34 -25.97 -11.03 17.22
C GLU A 34 -24.49 -10.64 17.33
N PHE A 35 -24.22 -9.37 17.66
CA PHE A 35 -22.87 -8.86 17.78
C PHE A 35 -22.16 -9.36 19.05
N GLY A 36 -22.84 -9.35 20.20
CA GLY A 36 -22.31 -9.69 21.51
C GLY A 36 -21.83 -8.48 22.33
N ASP A 37 -21.83 -8.61 23.65
CA ASP A 37 -21.43 -7.55 24.61
C ASP A 37 -20.33 -8.07 25.56
N LEU A 38 -19.37 -8.81 24.99
CA LEU A 38 -18.25 -9.38 25.75
C LEU A 38 -17.16 -8.33 25.98
N GLN A 39 -16.46 -8.48 27.11
CA GLN A 39 -15.24 -7.71 27.37
C GLN A 39 -14.11 -8.11 26.41
N PRO A 40 -13.14 -7.22 26.13
CA PRO A 40 -12.07 -7.51 25.17
C PRO A 40 -11.32 -8.82 25.42
N GLU A 41 -11.01 -9.14 26.68
CA GLU A 41 -10.31 -10.39 27.02
C GLU A 41 -11.16 -11.63 26.74
N GLN A 42 -12.48 -11.55 26.92
CA GLN A 42 -13.39 -12.65 26.59
C GLN A 42 -13.48 -12.86 25.07
N TRP A 43 -13.43 -11.79 24.28
CA TRP A 43 -13.31 -11.90 22.82
C TRP A 43 -12.01 -12.59 22.40
N LEU A 44 -10.88 -12.25 23.04
CA LEU A 44 -9.61 -12.91 22.79
C LEU A 44 -9.66 -14.40 23.19
N GLN A 45 -10.23 -14.73 24.36
CA GLN A 45 -10.41 -16.13 24.78
C GLN A 45 -11.26 -16.92 23.78
N ARG A 46 -12.37 -16.33 23.32
CA ARG A 46 -13.24 -16.95 22.32
C ARG A 46 -12.52 -17.17 20.98
N ALA A 47 -11.75 -16.19 20.51
CA ALA A 47 -10.97 -16.31 19.29
C ALA A 47 -9.87 -17.37 19.38
N LEU A 48 -9.28 -17.54 20.57
CA LEU A 48 -8.23 -18.52 20.84
C LEU A 48 -8.76 -19.92 21.18
N ALA A 49 -10.05 -20.09 21.48
CA ALA A 49 -10.63 -21.36 21.91
C ALA A 49 -10.24 -22.57 21.01
N PRO A 50 -10.25 -22.47 19.66
CA PRO A 50 -9.84 -23.58 18.79
C PRO A 50 -8.35 -23.96 18.92
N ALA A 51 -7.51 -23.04 19.40
CA ALA A 51 -6.07 -23.22 19.55
C ALA A 51 -5.63 -23.43 21.02
N ALA A 52 -6.56 -23.30 21.98
CA ALA A 52 -6.28 -23.44 23.40
C ALA A 52 -5.77 -24.85 23.76
N GLU A 53 -6.36 -25.89 23.18
CA GLU A 53 -5.92 -27.29 23.33
C GLU A 53 -4.51 -27.53 22.77
N LEU A 54 -4.07 -26.68 21.84
CA LEU A 54 -2.74 -26.71 21.24
C LEU A 54 -1.73 -25.84 22.00
N GLY A 55 -2.10 -25.36 23.20
CA GLY A 55 -1.24 -24.56 24.07
C GLY A 55 -1.19 -23.07 23.75
N ILE A 56 -2.03 -22.57 22.83
CA ILE A 56 -2.15 -21.14 22.55
C ILE A 56 -3.28 -20.55 23.39
N THR A 57 -2.92 -20.00 24.55
CA THR A 57 -3.84 -19.31 25.46
C THR A 57 -3.37 -17.88 25.70
N ILE A 58 -4.20 -17.05 26.32
CA ILE A 58 -3.81 -15.69 26.68
C ILE A 58 -2.62 -15.73 27.64
N GLU A 59 -2.62 -16.66 28.60
CA GLU A 59 -1.55 -16.82 29.58
C GLU A 59 -0.22 -17.19 28.93
N THR A 60 -0.24 -18.06 27.90
CA THR A 60 0.99 -18.42 27.18
C THR A 60 1.47 -17.26 26.32
N LEU A 61 0.58 -16.56 25.62
CA LEU A 61 0.92 -15.40 24.79
C LEU A 61 1.40 -14.18 25.59
N ARG A 62 0.96 -14.02 26.84
CA ARG A 62 1.48 -13.00 27.78
C ARG A 62 2.96 -13.19 28.10
N ARG A 63 3.47 -14.42 28.02
CA ARG A 63 4.90 -14.73 28.26
C ARG A 63 5.77 -14.48 27.04
N GLY A 64 5.15 -14.38 25.86
CA GLY A 64 5.85 -14.14 24.61
C GLY A 64 5.11 -14.71 23.40
N PRO A 65 5.63 -14.46 22.19
CA PRO A 65 5.08 -15.04 20.98
C PRO A 65 5.11 -16.58 20.99
N VAL A 66 4.06 -17.21 20.48
CA VAL A 66 3.98 -18.67 20.33
C VAL A 66 3.89 -19.03 18.85
N ARG A 67 4.70 -19.98 18.39
CA ARG A 67 4.60 -20.51 17.02
C ARG A 67 3.28 -21.27 16.88
N ASN A 68 2.53 -21.00 15.82
CA ASN A 68 1.29 -21.74 15.55
C ASN A 68 1.66 -23.21 15.26
N PRO A 69 1.21 -24.19 16.09
CA PRO A 69 1.55 -25.60 15.90
C PRO A 69 0.87 -26.20 14.66
N LEU A 70 -0.19 -25.56 14.15
CA LEU A 70 -0.87 -25.96 12.91
C LEU A 70 -0.13 -25.48 11.66
N SER A 71 0.82 -24.55 11.79
CA SER A 71 1.59 -24.07 10.64
C SER A 71 2.70 -25.07 10.29
N PRO A 72 2.70 -25.65 9.07
CA PRO A 72 3.74 -26.58 8.66
C PRO A 72 5.11 -25.87 8.65
N GLN A 73 6.18 -26.63 8.84
CA GLN A 73 7.55 -26.09 8.69
C GLN A 73 7.89 -25.85 7.23
N VAL A 74 7.47 -26.78 6.37
CA VAL A 74 7.65 -26.70 4.92
C VAL A 74 6.26 -26.59 4.29
N ALA A 75 6.00 -25.48 3.62
CA ALA A 75 4.74 -25.28 2.93
C ALA A 75 4.59 -26.31 1.79
N TRP A 76 3.41 -26.95 1.70
CA TRP A 76 3.11 -28.00 0.73
C TRP A 76 4.15 -29.14 0.66
N GLU A 77 4.68 -29.58 1.81
CA GLU A 77 5.68 -30.67 1.89
C GLU A 77 5.25 -31.95 1.17
N ASN A 78 3.96 -32.28 1.25
CA ASN A 78 3.35 -33.42 0.56
C ASN A 78 3.09 -33.17 -0.94
N LYS A 79 3.44 -32.00 -1.48
CA LYS A 79 3.18 -31.55 -2.86
C LYS A 79 1.70 -31.59 -3.25
N ALA A 80 0.78 -31.49 -2.28
CA ALA A 80 -0.65 -31.44 -2.53
C ALA A 80 -1.14 -29.98 -2.50
N PHE A 81 -1.40 -29.43 -3.69
CA PHE A 81 -1.80 -28.03 -3.83
C PHE A 81 -3.33 -27.90 -3.86
N ALA A 82 -3.84 -26.76 -3.40
CA ALA A 82 -5.28 -26.42 -3.47
C ALA A 82 -5.69 -25.95 -4.88
N THR A 83 -5.19 -26.64 -5.91
CA THR A 83 -5.49 -26.41 -7.33
C THR A 83 -6.37 -27.54 -7.85
N PRO A 84 -7.14 -27.33 -8.95
CA PRO A 84 -7.98 -28.38 -9.52
C PRO A 84 -7.21 -29.67 -9.87
N SER A 85 -5.96 -29.55 -10.31
CA SER A 85 -5.10 -30.69 -10.64
C SER A 85 -4.39 -31.33 -9.43
N GLY A 86 -4.41 -30.67 -8.27
CA GLY A 86 -3.61 -31.03 -7.09
C GLY A 86 -2.11 -30.79 -7.25
N LYS A 87 -1.67 -30.19 -8.37
CA LYS A 87 -0.26 -29.92 -8.71
C LYS A 87 0.01 -28.42 -8.77
N TYR A 88 1.29 -28.05 -8.88
CA TYR A 88 1.68 -26.70 -9.28
C TYR A 88 1.34 -26.51 -10.77
N GLU A 89 0.48 -25.55 -11.08
CA GLU A 89 -0.04 -25.32 -12.45
C GLU A 89 0.82 -24.28 -13.17
N LEU A 90 1.85 -24.75 -13.88
CA LEU A 90 2.65 -23.88 -14.76
C LEU A 90 1.82 -23.37 -15.95
N TYR A 91 0.98 -24.24 -16.50
CA TYR A 91 -0.04 -23.89 -17.50
C TYR A 91 -1.38 -23.73 -16.79
N SER A 92 -1.99 -22.54 -16.89
CA SER A 92 -3.26 -22.24 -16.24
C SER A 92 -4.45 -22.50 -17.17
N GLN A 93 -5.11 -23.65 -16.98
CA GLN A 93 -6.38 -23.93 -17.66
C GLN A 93 -7.46 -22.90 -17.31
N ARG A 94 -7.43 -22.35 -16.08
CA ARG A 94 -8.33 -21.28 -15.66
C ARG A 94 -8.12 -20.01 -16.48
N ALA A 95 -6.88 -19.61 -16.74
CA ALA A 95 -6.59 -18.44 -17.57
C ALA A 95 -7.10 -18.64 -19.00
N GLU A 96 -6.86 -19.81 -19.60
CA GLU A 96 -7.37 -20.17 -20.93
C GLU A 96 -8.90 -20.10 -21.00
N GLN A 97 -9.61 -20.62 -19.99
CA GLN A 97 -11.07 -20.54 -19.91
C GLN A 97 -11.60 -19.10 -19.79
N LEU A 98 -10.81 -18.19 -19.24
CA LEU A 98 -11.10 -16.75 -19.18
C LEU A 98 -10.66 -15.99 -20.45
N GLY A 99 -10.10 -16.69 -21.45
CA GLY A 99 -9.59 -16.09 -22.68
C GLY A 99 -8.24 -15.38 -22.53
N LEU A 100 -7.51 -15.68 -21.47
CA LEU A 100 -6.17 -15.15 -21.19
C LEU A 100 -5.09 -16.15 -21.61
N GLU A 101 -3.85 -15.67 -21.68
CA GLU A 101 -2.69 -16.51 -21.96
C GLU A 101 -2.47 -17.52 -20.81
N PRO A 102 -2.40 -18.83 -21.10
CA PRO A 102 -2.26 -19.86 -20.07
C PRO A 102 -0.84 -19.93 -19.47
N LEU A 103 0.13 -19.25 -20.10
CA LEU A 103 1.49 -19.09 -19.61
C LEU A 103 1.81 -17.60 -19.42
N PRO A 104 2.72 -17.24 -18.50
CA PRO A 104 3.17 -15.86 -18.38
C PRO A 104 3.82 -15.39 -19.69
N VAL A 105 3.28 -14.33 -20.26
CA VAL A 105 3.84 -13.64 -21.42
C VAL A 105 4.05 -12.18 -21.09
N TYR A 106 5.04 -11.56 -21.74
CA TYR A 106 5.20 -10.13 -21.66
C TYR A 106 4.11 -9.44 -22.49
N GLN A 107 3.31 -8.60 -21.84
CA GLN A 107 2.41 -7.66 -22.49
C GLN A 107 2.95 -6.24 -22.27
N GLN A 108 2.88 -5.40 -23.30
CA GLN A 108 3.26 -3.99 -23.14
C GLN A 108 2.29 -3.29 -22.17
N PRO A 109 2.79 -2.42 -21.27
CA PRO A 109 1.95 -1.64 -20.37
C PRO A 109 0.91 -0.81 -21.12
N ALA A 110 -0.26 -0.61 -20.53
CA ALA A 110 -1.34 0.18 -21.12
C ALA A 110 -0.92 1.64 -21.34
N SER A 111 -0.12 2.20 -20.42
CA SER A 111 0.38 3.57 -20.51
C SER A 111 1.37 3.79 -21.64
N ASP A 112 1.97 2.73 -22.20
CA ASP A 112 2.82 2.84 -23.40
C ASP A 112 2.01 3.08 -24.67
N ARG A 113 0.68 2.87 -24.63
CA ARG A 113 -0.25 3.25 -25.70
C ARG A 113 -0.60 4.74 -25.67
N GLU A 114 -0.29 5.43 -24.56
CA GLU A 114 -0.42 6.89 -24.49
C GLU A 114 0.64 7.58 -25.36
N ASP A 115 0.44 8.88 -25.60
CA ASP A 115 1.40 9.67 -26.36
C ASP A 115 2.72 9.82 -25.58
N ARG A 116 3.66 8.90 -25.83
CA ARG A 116 5.02 8.91 -25.29
C ARG A 116 5.76 10.22 -25.58
N LYS A 117 5.35 11.01 -26.58
CA LYS A 117 5.92 12.34 -26.82
C LYS A 117 5.37 13.36 -25.82
N LYS A 118 4.11 13.21 -25.38
CA LYS A 118 3.46 14.09 -24.41
C LYS A 118 3.82 13.74 -22.97
N TYR A 119 3.93 12.46 -22.64
CA TYR A 119 4.29 11.94 -21.31
C TYR A 119 5.51 11.00 -21.42
N PRO A 120 6.73 11.55 -21.55
CA PRO A 120 7.91 10.77 -21.89
C PRO A 120 8.46 9.95 -20.74
N TYR A 121 8.09 10.23 -19.48
CA TYR A 121 8.70 9.58 -18.31
C TYR A 121 7.78 8.53 -17.70
N HIS A 122 8.37 7.44 -17.18
CA HIS A 122 7.63 6.51 -16.33
C HIS A 122 7.53 7.07 -14.92
N LEU A 123 6.33 7.03 -14.33
CA LEU A 123 6.10 7.45 -12.94
C LEU A 123 6.07 6.23 -12.03
N LEU A 124 6.93 6.23 -11.03
CA LEU A 124 6.89 5.30 -9.91
C LEU A 124 6.37 6.00 -8.65
N THR A 125 5.55 5.30 -7.89
CA THR A 125 4.96 5.80 -6.64
C THR A 125 5.27 4.91 -5.43
N PRO A 126 6.57 4.69 -5.13
CA PRO A 126 6.97 3.73 -4.12
C PRO A 126 6.51 4.11 -2.71
N HIS A 127 6.58 3.13 -1.79
CA HIS A 127 6.46 3.39 -0.37
C HIS A 127 7.67 4.16 0.14
N HIS A 128 7.43 5.14 1.02
CA HIS A 128 8.51 5.82 1.70
C HIS A 128 9.10 4.93 2.80
N ARG A 129 10.42 5.00 3.03
CA ARG A 129 11.10 4.22 4.08
C ARG A 129 10.57 4.52 5.47
N ASP A 130 10.37 5.81 5.75
CA ASP A 130 10.09 6.31 7.10
C ASP A 130 8.57 6.47 7.40
N PHE A 131 7.69 6.24 6.41
CA PHE A 131 6.24 6.38 6.57
C PHE A 131 5.51 5.10 6.15
N THR A 132 4.42 4.76 6.84
CA THR A 132 3.54 3.64 6.45
C THR A 132 2.30 4.19 5.75
N ASN A 133 2.33 4.18 4.41
CA ASN A 133 1.28 4.81 3.60
C ASN A 133 1.05 6.26 4.06
N SER A 134 -0.18 6.63 4.39
CA SER A 134 -0.54 7.96 4.90
C SER A 134 -0.36 8.15 6.42
N GLN A 135 0.16 7.16 7.14
CA GLN A 135 0.42 7.29 8.57
C GLN A 135 1.75 8.00 8.82
N PHE A 136 1.83 8.68 9.96
CA PHE A 136 3.02 9.35 10.51
C PHE A 136 3.46 10.64 9.81
N TRP A 137 2.86 11.03 8.67
CA TRP A 137 3.10 12.32 8.01
C TRP A 137 2.77 13.54 8.89
N ASN A 138 1.95 13.36 9.92
CA ASN A 138 1.52 14.38 10.86
C ASN A 138 2.38 14.48 12.14
N LEU A 139 3.42 13.65 12.29
CA LEU A 139 4.31 13.76 13.45
C LEU A 139 5.18 15.02 13.33
N GLU A 140 5.15 15.83 14.40
CA GLU A 140 5.59 17.23 14.47
C GLU A 140 7.11 17.44 14.30
N SER A 141 7.91 16.39 14.29
CA SER A 141 9.38 16.45 14.35
C SER A 141 10.08 16.74 13.01
N GLY A 142 9.42 17.39 12.05
CA GLY A 142 9.86 17.34 10.66
C GLY A 142 9.72 18.58 9.81
N GLU A 143 10.82 18.98 9.19
CA GLU A 143 10.87 19.94 8.08
C GLU A 143 10.04 19.49 6.85
N TRP A 144 9.58 18.24 6.80
CA TRP A 144 8.77 17.68 5.72
C TRP A 144 7.35 18.29 5.64
N LEU A 145 6.78 18.75 6.75
CA LEU A 145 5.43 19.32 6.78
C LEU A 145 5.27 20.56 5.88
N ALA A 146 6.35 21.32 5.69
CA ALA A 146 6.34 22.60 4.96
C ALA A 146 6.85 22.51 3.51
N ARG A 147 7.43 21.37 3.10
CA ARG A 147 8.07 21.21 1.78
C ARG A 147 7.08 20.62 0.78
N LEU A 148 7.12 20.93 -0.52
CA LEU A 148 6.34 20.14 -1.49
C LEU A 148 6.87 18.68 -1.55
N PRO A 149 6.12 17.72 -2.11
CA PRO A 149 6.64 16.38 -2.38
C PRO A 149 7.95 16.42 -3.17
N GLU A 150 8.86 15.53 -2.82
CA GLU A 150 10.09 15.31 -3.57
C GLU A 150 9.76 14.58 -4.88
N VAL A 151 10.31 15.09 -5.97
CA VAL A 151 10.20 14.54 -7.32
C VAL A 151 11.59 14.05 -7.68
N GLU A 152 11.85 12.80 -7.35
CA GLU A 152 13.12 12.16 -7.60
C GLU A 152 13.30 11.92 -9.10
N MET A 153 14.41 12.40 -9.65
CA MET A 153 14.83 12.13 -11.03
C MET A 153 16.35 11.93 -11.14
N HIS A 154 16.79 11.21 -12.17
CA HIS A 154 18.22 11.11 -12.46
C HIS A 154 18.80 12.50 -12.84
N PRO A 155 20.03 12.86 -12.42
CA PRO A 155 20.65 14.14 -12.80
C PRO A 155 20.65 14.41 -14.31
N GLU A 156 20.87 13.39 -15.15
CA GLU A 156 20.82 13.53 -16.61
C GLU A 156 19.42 13.90 -17.12
N THR A 157 18.38 13.30 -16.55
CA THR A 157 16.99 13.65 -16.86
C THR A 157 16.70 15.11 -16.48
N GLY A 158 17.18 15.55 -15.32
CA GLY A 158 17.08 16.96 -14.91
C GLY A 158 17.83 17.91 -15.84
N ALA A 159 19.05 17.55 -16.25
CA ALA A 159 19.88 18.36 -17.14
C ALA A 159 19.22 18.57 -18.52
N ASP A 160 18.63 17.52 -19.10
CA ASP A 160 17.87 17.61 -20.36
C ASP A 160 16.72 18.61 -20.27
N MET A 161 16.14 18.74 -19.08
CA MET A 161 15.04 19.66 -18.78
C MET A 161 15.50 21.04 -18.28
N LYS A 162 16.82 21.24 -18.12
CA LYS A 162 17.43 22.44 -17.52
C LYS A 162 16.92 22.74 -16.11
N LEU A 163 16.68 21.70 -15.32
CA LEU A 163 16.28 21.79 -13.92
C LEU A 163 17.51 21.73 -13.00
N ALA A 164 17.40 22.37 -11.84
CA ALA A 164 18.35 22.27 -10.75
C ALA A 164 17.72 21.56 -9.54
N GLU A 165 18.58 21.04 -8.66
CA GLU A 165 18.19 20.55 -7.33
C GLU A 165 17.39 21.63 -6.59
N GLY A 166 16.23 21.28 -6.04
CA GLY A 166 15.38 22.24 -5.33
C GLY A 166 14.39 23.03 -6.21
N ASP A 167 14.44 22.90 -7.54
CA ASP A 167 13.49 23.59 -8.42
C ASP A 167 12.06 23.11 -8.18
N SER A 168 11.11 24.05 -8.18
CA SER A 168 9.68 23.69 -8.12
C SER A 168 9.17 23.29 -9.50
N VAL A 169 8.44 22.17 -9.56
CA VAL A 169 7.92 21.60 -10.81
C VAL A 169 6.47 21.15 -10.67
N TRP A 170 5.80 21.02 -11.81
CA TRP A 170 4.62 20.20 -11.96
C TRP A 170 5.01 18.83 -12.49
N VAL A 171 4.51 17.78 -11.84
CA VAL A 171 4.40 16.44 -12.40
C VAL A 171 2.99 16.32 -12.98
N GLU A 172 2.87 16.04 -14.26
CA GLU A 172 1.58 15.97 -14.96
C GLU A 172 1.41 14.62 -15.65
N SER A 173 0.22 14.03 -15.52
CA SER A 173 -0.22 12.83 -16.23
C SER A 173 -1.59 13.09 -16.87
N PRO A 174 -2.18 12.12 -17.60
CA PRO A 174 -3.58 12.24 -18.04
C PRO A 174 -4.58 12.43 -16.90
N GLY A 175 -4.31 11.87 -15.72
CA GLY A 175 -5.21 11.91 -14.56
C GLY A 175 -5.21 13.25 -13.82
N GLY A 176 -4.11 13.99 -13.88
CA GLY A 176 -4.01 15.27 -13.19
C GLY A 176 -2.58 15.79 -13.06
N ARG A 177 -2.36 16.61 -12.03
CA ARG A 177 -1.05 17.21 -11.76
C ARG A 177 -0.77 17.37 -10.28
N LEU A 178 0.50 17.28 -9.93
CA LEU A 178 1.04 17.42 -8.58
C LEU A 178 2.19 18.43 -8.59
N LYS A 179 2.24 19.33 -7.61
CA LYS A 179 3.41 20.20 -7.41
C LYS A 179 4.46 19.43 -6.62
N GLY A 180 5.73 19.63 -6.95
CA GLY A 180 6.84 19.04 -6.22
C GLY A 180 8.11 19.85 -6.31
N ILE A 181 9.13 19.42 -5.56
CA ILE A 181 10.50 19.92 -5.63
C ILE A 181 11.37 18.86 -6.29
N VAL A 182 12.20 19.26 -7.25
CA VAL A 182 13.20 18.39 -7.89
C VAL A 182 14.19 17.90 -6.84
N GLN A 183 14.38 16.59 -6.81
CA GLN A 183 15.44 15.95 -6.05
C GLN A 183 16.25 15.05 -6.97
N PHE A 184 17.57 15.25 -7.06
CA PHE A 184 18.39 14.38 -7.88
C PHE A 184 18.79 13.11 -7.13
N ASN A 185 18.56 11.99 -7.80
CA ASN A 185 18.91 10.66 -7.31
C ASN A 185 19.56 9.87 -8.44
N SER A 186 20.88 9.63 -8.35
CA SER A 186 21.60 8.84 -9.35
C SER A 186 21.34 7.33 -9.27
N GLY A 187 20.58 6.88 -8.25
CA GLY A 187 20.17 5.49 -8.08
C GLY A 187 18.94 5.09 -8.89
N ILE A 188 18.23 6.06 -9.49
CA ILE A 188 17.10 5.79 -10.39
C ILE A 188 17.51 5.95 -11.85
N SER A 189 16.92 5.15 -12.73
CA SER A 189 17.26 5.17 -14.15
C SER A 189 16.88 6.49 -14.84
N PRO A 190 17.67 6.99 -15.81
CA PRO A 190 17.22 8.05 -16.69
C PRO A 190 15.87 7.72 -17.34
N GLY A 191 14.99 8.71 -17.43
CA GLY A 191 13.63 8.51 -17.97
C GLY A 191 12.58 8.05 -16.95
N VAL A 192 12.96 7.86 -15.68
CA VAL A 192 12.06 7.52 -14.57
C VAL A 192 11.93 8.72 -13.63
N ILE A 193 10.71 8.98 -13.20
CA ILE A 193 10.36 9.91 -12.14
C ILE A 193 9.80 9.11 -10.97
N SER A 194 10.24 9.39 -9.76
CA SER A 194 9.73 8.76 -8.54
C SER A 194 9.16 9.80 -7.59
N VAL A 195 7.95 9.56 -7.09
CA VAL A 195 7.29 10.40 -6.08
C VAL A 195 6.64 9.48 -5.05
N PHE A 196 7.09 9.54 -3.80
CA PHE A 196 6.58 8.64 -2.76
C PHE A 196 5.07 8.80 -2.49
N GLN A 197 4.38 7.68 -2.28
CA GLN A 197 2.96 7.67 -1.97
C GLN A 197 2.67 7.95 -0.48
N GLY A 198 1.39 8.18 -0.17
CA GLY A 198 0.88 8.31 1.20
C GLY A 198 0.80 9.74 1.74
N ARG A 199 1.59 10.67 1.22
CA ARG A 199 1.55 12.06 1.69
C ARG A 199 0.18 12.71 1.52
N TRP A 200 -0.27 13.46 2.52
CA TRP A 200 -1.63 14.03 2.58
C TRP A 200 -1.85 15.15 1.55
N ILE A 201 -3.06 15.21 0.99
CA ILE A 201 -3.46 16.20 -0.03
C ILE A 201 -3.35 17.64 0.52
N ASN A 202 -3.78 17.87 1.75
CA ASN A 202 -3.70 19.19 2.40
C ASN A 202 -2.26 19.64 2.69
N GLN A 203 -1.28 18.75 2.53
CA GLN A 203 0.16 19.01 2.64
C GLN A 203 0.85 18.95 1.27
N GLY A 204 0.11 19.13 0.19
CA GLY A 204 0.64 19.11 -1.18
C GLY A 204 0.95 17.73 -1.75
N GLY A 205 0.60 16.65 -1.03
CA GLY A 205 0.73 15.27 -1.49
C GLY A 205 -0.44 14.80 -2.36
N GLY A 206 -0.74 13.50 -2.29
CA GLY A 206 -1.78 12.89 -3.12
C GLY A 206 -1.30 12.48 -4.50
N VAL A 207 -0.15 11.81 -4.60
CA VAL A 207 0.43 11.34 -5.87
C VAL A 207 -0.51 10.46 -6.71
N ASN A 208 -1.47 9.78 -6.07
CA ASN A 208 -2.49 8.99 -6.75
C ASN A 208 -3.41 9.82 -7.67
N VAL A 209 -3.40 11.15 -7.59
CA VAL A 209 -4.05 12.02 -8.61
C VAL A 209 -3.42 11.83 -10.00
N LEU A 210 -2.18 11.34 -10.06
CA LEU A 210 -1.45 11.09 -11.29
C LEU A 210 -1.71 9.69 -11.86
N THR A 211 -2.10 8.73 -11.02
CA THR A 211 -2.23 7.33 -11.44
C THR A 211 -3.57 7.08 -12.14
N PRO A 212 -3.60 6.34 -13.25
CA PRO A 212 -4.84 6.00 -13.94
C PRO A 212 -5.69 5.01 -13.13
N ASP A 213 -7.01 5.10 -13.28
CA ASP A 213 -7.97 4.15 -12.72
C ASP A 213 -8.13 2.95 -13.66
N ILE A 214 -7.13 2.08 -13.66
CA ILE A 214 -7.10 0.84 -14.45
C ILE A 214 -6.92 -0.38 -13.55
N ILE A 215 -7.58 -1.47 -13.94
CA ILE A 215 -7.54 -2.76 -13.26
C ILE A 215 -6.72 -3.76 -14.07
N SER A 216 -6.09 -4.70 -13.37
CA SER A 216 -5.35 -5.80 -13.99
C SER A 216 -6.27 -6.70 -14.81
N ASP A 217 -5.69 -7.37 -15.81
CA ASP A 217 -6.37 -8.34 -16.66
C ASP A 217 -6.87 -9.58 -15.90
N LEU A 218 -6.24 -9.90 -14.77
CA LEU A 218 -6.68 -10.92 -13.84
C LEU A 218 -6.51 -10.46 -12.38
N GLY A 219 -7.52 -10.70 -11.55
CA GLY A 219 -7.45 -10.49 -10.09
C GLY A 219 -7.89 -9.12 -9.57
N ASP A 220 -8.44 -8.26 -10.42
CA ASP A 220 -9.03 -6.96 -10.05
C ASP A 220 -8.09 -6.04 -9.25
N GLY A 221 -6.78 -6.14 -9.51
CA GLY A 221 -5.76 -5.33 -8.84
C GLY A 221 -5.54 -3.98 -9.54
N SER A 222 -5.17 -2.94 -8.79
CA SER A 222 -4.86 -1.62 -9.38
C SER A 222 -3.46 -1.60 -10.02
N CYS A 223 -3.33 -0.97 -11.19
CA CYS A 223 -2.04 -0.88 -11.90
C CYS A 223 -1.28 0.44 -11.61
N TYR A 224 -0.88 0.67 -10.36
CA TYR A 224 -0.27 1.94 -9.92
C TYR A 224 0.98 2.39 -10.70
N TYR A 225 1.78 1.44 -11.20
CA TYR A 225 3.04 1.74 -11.91
C TYR A 225 2.91 1.71 -13.43
N ASP A 226 1.71 1.46 -13.95
CA ASP A 226 1.41 1.61 -15.37
C ASP A 226 0.96 3.06 -15.63
N CYS A 227 1.89 3.98 -15.39
CA CYS A 227 1.65 5.42 -15.43
C CYS A 227 2.82 6.15 -16.09
N ARG A 228 2.50 7.06 -17.01
CA ARG A 228 3.48 7.99 -17.59
C ARG A 228 3.21 9.42 -17.14
N CYS A 229 4.25 10.23 -17.12
CA CYS A 229 4.16 11.63 -16.77
C CYS A 229 5.09 12.51 -17.62
N ARG A 230 4.91 13.82 -17.48
CA ARG A 230 5.85 14.85 -17.91
C ARG A 230 6.15 15.77 -16.74
N ILE A 231 7.32 16.39 -16.78
CA ILE A 231 7.72 17.43 -15.82
C ILE A 231 7.68 18.79 -16.51
N THR A 232 7.11 19.80 -15.85
CA THR A 232 7.18 21.19 -16.33
C THR A 232 7.61 22.14 -15.20
N PRO A 233 8.49 23.12 -15.46
CA PRO A 233 8.88 24.08 -14.43
C PRO A 233 7.69 24.86 -13.88
N LEU A 234 7.61 25.00 -12.56
CA LEU A 234 6.67 25.91 -11.93
C LEU A 234 7.23 27.33 -12.13
N LYS A 235 6.75 28.05 -13.15
CA LYS A 235 7.13 29.47 -13.33
C LYS A 235 6.86 30.21 -12.01
N ALA A 236 7.87 30.93 -11.51
CA ALA A 236 7.67 31.84 -10.39
C ALA A 236 6.49 32.78 -10.73
N ALA A 237 5.62 33.01 -9.74
CA ALA A 237 4.65 34.09 -9.86
C ALA A 237 5.41 35.39 -10.16
N PRO A 238 4.96 36.20 -11.14
CA PRO A 238 5.60 37.47 -11.45
C PRO A 238 5.62 38.42 -10.26
#